data_AF-F4N0N9-F1
#
_entry.id   AF-F4N0N9-F1
#
_cell.length_a   1.000
_cell.length_b   1.000
_cell.length_c   1.000
_cell.angle_alpha   90.00
_cell.angle_beta   90.00
_cell.angle_gamma   90.00
#
_symmetry.space_group_name_H-M   'P 1'
#
loop_
_entity.id
_entity.type
_entity.pdbx_description
1 polymer ?
#
loop_
_entity_poly.entity_id
_entity_poly.type
_entity_poly.pdbx_seq_one_letter_code
_entity_poly.pdbx_strand_id
1 'polypeptide(L)'
;MLDADDLYYALNESEQLDKAHQFAKNYSEQTPYQVGVYGLPGKEPNDDWMEGQTLLVQSLVALNDLPAAQKKLETLSSTAPANQNLRIALASVYLARDLPRKAEQELKAVESLAPRSLILERAQAETAMDLQEWRQMELLTDDVIARSPEDVPSQELERQRKVHNMYELRISSNRTLSSNSPVSGNKDYGVETLLYSPPIADNWRVLVAATTTMRNLKKVKASTVLCALVESGLHVMSGLRLK
;
A
#
# COMPACT_ATOMS: atom_id res chain seq x y z
N MET A 1 22.67 27.41 7.54
CA MET A 1 21.27 27.52 7.98
C MET A 1 20.65 26.23 7.49
N LEU A 2 20.14 25.38 8.38
CA LEU A 2 19.47 24.15 7.93
C LEU A 2 18.21 24.57 7.19
N ASP A 3 17.97 24.01 6.01
CA ASP A 3 16.72 24.24 5.28
C ASP A 3 15.57 23.60 6.06
N ALA A 4 14.33 24.07 5.86
CA ALA A 4 13.18 23.61 6.65
C ALA A 4 12.97 22.09 6.51
N ASP A 5 13.13 21.58 5.29
CA ASP A 5 13.17 20.18 4.96
C ASP A 5 14.20 19.38 5.77
N ASP A 6 15.44 19.87 5.92
CA ASP A 6 16.50 19.15 6.64
C ASP A 6 16.11 18.86 8.10
N LEU A 7 15.54 19.87 8.78
CA LEU A 7 15.12 19.71 10.17
C LEU A 7 13.91 18.77 10.26
N TYR A 8 12.95 18.90 9.34
CA TYR A 8 11.81 18.00 9.29
C TYR A 8 12.25 16.55 9.11
N TYR A 9 13.06 16.25 8.09
CA TYR A 9 13.51 14.89 7.80
C TYR A 9 14.38 14.33 8.93
N ALA A 10 15.27 15.13 9.54
CA ALA A 10 16.04 14.68 10.69
C ALA A 10 15.15 14.30 11.89
N LEU A 11 14.06 15.05 12.14
CA LEU A 11 13.10 14.70 13.19
C LEU A 11 12.30 13.45 12.84
N ASN A 12 11.89 13.31 11.58
CA ASN A 12 11.13 12.15 11.10
C ASN A 12 11.98 10.87 11.14
N GLU A 13 13.22 10.92 10.66
CA GLU A 13 14.16 9.79 10.66
C GLU A 13 14.63 9.38 12.06
N SER A 14 14.64 10.32 13.02
CA SER A 14 14.90 10.02 14.43
C SER A 14 13.65 9.56 15.19
N GLU A 15 12.57 9.22 14.48
CA GLU A 15 11.28 8.76 15.01
C GLU A 15 10.60 9.76 15.97
N GLN A 16 10.99 11.04 15.91
CA GLN A 16 10.39 12.11 16.70
C GLN A 16 9.17 12.71 15.97
N LEU A 17 8.21 11.85 15.60
CA LEU A 17 7.10 12.19 14.70
C LEU A 17 6.24 13.34 15.22
N ASP A 18 5.97 13.39 16.52
CA ASP A 18 5.21 14.50 17.14
C ASP A 18 5.92 15.85 16.96
N LYS A 19 7.25 15.87 17.09
CA LYS A 19 8.06 17.09 16.91
C LYS A 19 8.15 17.49 15.45
N ALA A 20 8.32 16.51 14.56
CA ALA A 20 8.30 16.74 13.11
C ALA A 20 6.96 17.35 12.68
N HIS A 21 5.84 16.82 13.19
CA HIS A 21 4.51 17.35 12.93
C HIS A 21 4.32 18.77 13.48
N GLN A 22 4.72 19.02 14.74
CA GLN A 22 4.65 20.38 15.32
C GLN A 22 5.48 21.38 14.52
N PHE A 23 6.69 21.00 14.10
CA PHE A 23 7.53 21.83 13.25
C PHE A 23 6.85 22.13 11.92
N ALA A 24 6.42 21.09 11.19
CA ALA A 24 5.79 21.23 9.88
C ALA A 24 4.50 22.06 9.95
N LYS A 25 3.68 21.86 11.00
CA LYS A 25 2.49 22.67 11.26
C LYS A 25 2.85 24.15 11.45
N ASN A 26 3.78 24.44 12.37
CA ASN A 26 4.19 25.83 12.65
C ASN A 26 4.77 26.50 11.41
N TYR A 27 5.62 25.80 10.67
CA TYR A 27 6.22 26.30 9.44
C TYR A 27 5.15 26.58 8.37
N SER A 28 4.19 25.67 8.19
CA SER A 28 3.08 25.85 7.24
C SER A 28 2.12 27.00 7.59
N GLU A 29 1.96 27.31 8.88
CA GLU A 29 1.10 28.38 9.38
C GLU A 29 1.78 29.75 9.35
N GLN A 30 3.10 29.80 9.55
CA GLN A 30 3.89 31.03 9.56
C GLN A 30 4.30 31.47 8.15
N THR A 31 4.36 30.55 7.21
CA THR A 31 4.75 30.84 5.82
C THR A 31 3.54 31.36 5.06
N PRO A 32 3.55 32.62 4.57
CA PRO A 32 2.41 33.19 3.86
C PRO A 32 2.39 32.73 2.40
N TYR A 33 1.19 32.65 1.81
CA TYR A 33 1.00 32.28 0.39
C TYR A 33 1.66 33.27 -0.59
N GLN A 34 1.78 34.54 -0.20
CA GLN A 34 2.45 35.56 -1.00
C GLN A 34 3.41 36.38 -0.13
N VAL A 35 4.56 36.72 -0.69
CA VAL A 35 5.61 37.51 -0.04
C VAL A 35 5.89 38.79 -0.83
N GLY A 36 6.23 39.86 -0.12
CA GLY A 36 6.70 41.09 -0.74
C GLY A 36 8.20 40.99 -1.01
N VAL A 37 8.61 41.19 -2.26
CA VAL A 37 10.03 41.18 -2.64
C VAL A 37 10.54 42.61 -2.67
N TYR A 38 11.66 42.87 -1.98
CA TYR A 38 12.25 44.20 -1.92
C TYR A 38 12.57 44.72 -3.33
N GLY A 39 12.08 45.92 -3.64
CA GLY A 39 12.30 46.57 -4.95
C GLY A 39 11.27 46.22 -6.03
N LEU A 40 10.32 45.31 -5.78
CA LEU A 40 9.22 45.02 -6.70
C LEU A 40 7.88 45.57 -6.17
N PRO A 41 7.06 46.20 -7.03
CA PRO A 41 5.70 46.58 -6.66
C PRO A 41 4.78 45.36 -6.71
N GLY A 42 4.24 44.96 -5.55
CA GLY A 42 3.25 43.87 -5.46
C GLY A 42 3.64 42.79 -4.45
N LYS A 43 2.90 41.68 -4.47
CA LYS A 43 3.26 40.46 -3.75
C LYS A 43 3.41 39.32 -4.75
N GLU A 44 4.49 38.57 -4.62
CA GLU A 44 4.77 37.39 -5.44
C GLU A 44 4.27 36.13 -4.73
N PRO A 45 3.91 35.06 -5.48
CA PRO A 45 3.72 33.74 -4.90
C PRO A 45 4.95 33.30 -4.10
N ASN A 46 4.72 32.61 -2.99
CA ASN A 46 5.78 32.11 -2.14
C ASN A 46 5.94 30.60 -2.32
N ASP A 47 7.05 30.15 -2.89
CA ASP A 47 7.30 28.72 -3.11
C ASP A 47 7.42 27.96 -1.78
N ASP A 48 8.00 28.57 -0.74
CA ASP A 48 8.11 28.04 0.62
C ASP A 48 6.73 27.69 1.21
N TRP A 49 5.67 28.39 0.78
CA TRP A 49 4.32 28.07 1.24
C TRP A 49 3.94 26.64 0.84
N MET A 50 4.24 26.26 -0.41
CA MET A 50 3.94 24.92 -0.94
C MET A 50 4.81 23.85 -0.28
N GLU A 51 6.07 24.15 0.00
CA GLU A 51 6.96 23.30 0.81
C GLU A 51 6.35 23.05 2.19
N GLY A 52 5.97 24.11 2.91
CA GLY A 52 5.35 23.97 4.22
C GLY A 52 4.03 23.19 4.21
N GLN A 53 3.21 23.34 3.17
CA GLN A 53 2.01 22.52 3.01
C GLN A 53 2.36 21.04 2.78
N THR A 54 3.39 20.76 1.99
CA THR A 54 3.88 19.40 1.70
C THR A 54 4.42 18.72 2.95
N LEU A 55 5.27 19.41 3.71
CA LEU A 55 5.80 18.92 4.99
C LEU A 55 4.68 18.60 5.98
N LEU A 56 3.66 19.45 6.07
CA LEU A 56 2.51 19.18 6.93
C LEU A 56 1.78 17.90 6.49
N VAL A 57 1.53 17.72 5.19
CA VAL A 57 0.88 16.49 4.68
C VAL A 57 1.74 15.25 4.98
N GLN A 58 3.04 15.30 4.71
CA GLN A 58 3.95 14.19 5.00
C GLN A 58 3.95 13.83 6.49
N SER A 59 3.91 14.84 7.37
CA SER A 59 3.88 14.61 8.81
C SER A 59 2.59 13.92 9.27
N LEU A 60 1.46 14.23 8.63
CA LEU A 60 0.18 13.57 8.91
C LEU A 60 0.20 12.11 8.45
N VAL A 61 0.80 11.84 7.28
CA VAL A 61 1.00 10.46 6.80
C VAL A 61 1.93 9.68 7.73
N ALA A 62 3.04 10.27 8.17
CA ALA A 62 3.98 9.65 9.10
C ALA A 62 3.33 9.30 10.46
N LEU A 63 2.43 10.16 10.95
CA LEU A 63 1.61 9.90 12.14
C LEU A 63 0.43 8.95 11.91
N ASN A 64 0.24 8.45 10.68
CA ASN A 64 -0.90 7.64 10.26
C ASN A 64 -2.27 8.36 10.43
N ASP A 65 -2.30 9.70 10.46
CA ASP A 65 -3.52 10.51 10.38
C ASP A 65 -3.92 10.75 8.91
N LEU A 66 -4.20 9.64 8.23
CA LEU A 66 -4.62 9.62 6.83
C LEU A 66 -5.90 10.42 6.57
N PRO A 67 -6.90 10.47 7.48
CA PRO A 67 -8.06 11.35 7.31
C PRO A 67 -7.72 12.84 7.24
N ALA A 68 -6.82 13.33 8.10
CA ALA A 68 -6.37 14.71 8.03
C ALA A 68 -5.55 14.98 6.78
N ALA A 69 -4.64 14.06 6.41
CA ALA A 69 -3.83 14.16 5.19
C ALA A 69 -4.70 14.27 3.94
N GLN A 70 -5.72 13.41 3.82
CA GLN A 70 -6.67 13.43 2.70
C GLN A 70 -7.38 14.78 2.60
N LYS A 71 -7.98 15.26 3.71
CA LYS A 71 -8.73 16.52 3.71
C LYS A 71 -7.84 17.69 3.28
N LYS A 72 -6.59 17.70 3.74
CA LYS A 72 -5.61 18.73 3.39
C LYS A 72 -5.29 18.68 1.89
N LEU A 73 -4.98 17.51 1.35
CA LEU A 73 -4.65 17.32 -0.06
C LEU A 73 -5.84 17.60 -0.99
N GLU A 74 -7.07 17.26 -0.60
CA GLU A 74 -8.28 17.63 -1.35
C GLU A 74 -8.44 19.15 -1.42
N THR A 75 -8.17 19.86 -0.32
CA THR A 75 -8.21 21.33 -0.28
C THR A 75 -7.13 21.94 -1.19
N LEU A 76 -5.89 21.43 -1.11
CA LEU A 76 -4.78 21.92 -1.92
C LEU A 76 -5.02 21.64 -3.42
N SER A 77 -5.45 20.43 -3.75
CA SER A 77 -5.73 20.01 -5.12
C SER A 77 -6.90 20.76 -5.74
N SER A 78 -7.92 21.14 -4.96
CA SER A 78 -9.02 21.97 -5.48
C SER A 78 -8.59 23.42 -5.78
N THR A 79 -7.58 23.93 -5.06
CA THR A 79 -7.02 25.27 -5.27
C THR A 79 -6.00 25.29 -6.41
N ALA A 80 -5.25 24.19 -6.59
CA ALA A 80 -4.22 24.03 -7.62
C ALA A 80 -4.47 22.76 -8.47
N PRO A 81 -5.55 22.70 -9.28
CA PRO A 81 -5.97 21.48 -9.96
C PRO A 81 -4.97 20.95 -11.01
N ALA A 82 -4.10 21.83 -11.52
CA ALA A 82 -3.04 21.50 -12.48
C ALA A 82 -1.74 21.01 -11.82
N ASN A 83 -1.65 20.99 -10.48
CA ASN A 83 -0.49 20.46 -9.78
C ASN A 83 -0.57 18.93 -9.72
N GLN A 84 0.09 18.25 -10.66
CA GLN A 84 0.06 16.80 -10.78
C GLN A 84 0.59 16.10 -9.52
N ASN A 85 1.64 16.63 -8.89
CA ASN A 85 2.25 16.02 -7.70
C ASN A 85 1.29 15.98 -6.51
N LEU A 86 0.50 17.04 -6.29
CA LEU A 86 -0.54 17.06 -5.26
C LEU A 86 -1.62 16.01 -5.47
N ARG A 87 -2.02 15.81 -6.73
CA ARG A 87 -3.04 14.84 -7.13
C ARG A 87 -2.52 13.40 -7.00
N ILE A 88 -1.26 13.16 -7.34
CA ILE A 88 -0.60 11.87 -7.11
C ILE A 88 -0.46 11.59 -5.61
N ALA A 89 -0.04 12.57 -4.80
CA ALA A 89 0.01 12.42 -3.35
C ALA A 89 -1.37 12.12 -2.76
N LEU A 90 -2.44 12.73 -3.27
CA LEU A 90 -3.82 12.43 -2.87
C LEU A 90 -4.19 10.98 -3.22
N ALA A 91 -3.83 10.50 -4.41
CA ALA A 91 -4.02 9.11 -4.78
C ALA A 91 -3.27 8.14 -3.86
N SER A 92 -2.01 8.44 -3.50
CA SER A 92 -1.26 7.63 -2.54
C SER A 92 -1.93 7.58 -1.16
N VAL A 93 -2.51 8.69 -0.69
CA VAL A 93 -3.31 8.70 0.55
C VAL A 93 -4.60 7.89 0.39
N TYR A 94 -5.24 7.89 -0.78
CA TYR A 94 -6.37 6.99 -1.03
C TYR A 94 -5.96 5.52 -0.98
N LEU A 95 -4.81 5.13 -1.54
CA LEU A 95 -4.28 3.75 -1.42
C LEU A 95 -4.00 3.37 0.02
N ALA A 96 -3.30 4.22 0.78
CA ALA A 96 -3.01 3.98 2.20
C ALA A 96 -4.28 3.82 3.07
N ARG A 97 -5.43 4.26 2.56
CA ARG A 97 -6.75 4.12 3.20
C ARG A 97 -7.59 2.97 2.66
N ASP A 98 -7.01 2.07 1.88
CA ASP A 98 -7.70 0.97 1.20
C ASP A 98 -8.81 1.46 0.25
N LEU A 99 -8.61 2.59 -0.44
CA LEU A 99 -9.53 3.17 -1.42
C LEU A 99 -8.97 3.17 -2.85
N PRO A 100 -8.53 2.01 -3.39
CA PRO A 100 -7.76 1.97 -4.63
C PRO A 100 -8.54 2.42 -5.87
N ARG A 101 -9.87 2.24 -5.91
CA ARG A 101 -10.69 2.78 -7.00
C ARG A 101 -10.75 4.31 -7.04
N LYS A 102 -10.60 4.98 -5.89
CA LYS A 102 -10.48 6.45 -5.85
C LYS A 102 -9.10 6.90 -6.31
N ALA A 103 -8.05 6.18 -5.91
CA ALA A 103 -6.70 6.42 -6.39
C ALA A 103 -6.62 6.30 -7.92
N GLU A 104 -7.16 5.23 -8.49
CA GLU A 104 -7.20 5.00 -9.94
C GLU A 104 -7.89 6.16 -10.69
N GLN A 105 -9.06 6.58 -10.22
CA GLN A 105 -9.81 7.69 -10.80
C GLN A 105 -9.00 9.00 -10.76
N GLU A 106 -8.33 9.26 -9.65
CA GLU A 106 -7.55 10.47 -9.45
C GLU A 106 -6.31 10.50 -10.35
N LEU A 107 -5.57 9.38 -10.43
CA LEU A 107 -4.39 9.26 -11.29
C LEU A 107 -4.75 9.36 -12.76
N LYS A 108 -5.85 8.73 -13.19
CA LYS A 108 -6.35 8.83 -14.57
C LYS A 108 -6.76 10.25 -14.95
N ALA A 109 -7.31 11.02 -14.01
CA ALA A 109 -7.71 12.40 -14.24
C ALA A 109 -6.51 13.35 -14.47
N VAL A 110 -5.29 12.96 -14.06
CA VAL A 110 -4.08 13.79 -14.16
C VAL A 110 -3.03 13.25 -15.13
N GLU A 111 -3.34 12.14 -15.80
CA GLU A 111 -2.45 11.49 -16.76
C GLU A 111 -2.06 12.40 -17.93
N SER A 112 -3.01 13.21 -18.42
CA SER A 112 -2.77 14.12 -19.53
C SER A 112 -1.84 15.30 -19.23
N LEU A 113 -1.63 15.63 -17.94
CA LEU A 113 -0.79 16.77 -17.54
C LEU A 113 0.70 16.48 -17.76
N ALA A 114 1.16 15.29 -17.39
CA ALA A 114 2.51 14.82 -17.68
C ALA A 114 2.51 13.29 -17.84
N PRO A 115 2.27 12.78 -19.06
CA PRO A 115 2.03 11.37 -19.32
C PRO A 115 3.27 10.48 -19.24
N ARG A 116 4.47 11.06 -19.08
CA ARG A 116 5.74 10.31 -18.90
C ARG A 116 6.36 10.51 -17.53
N SER A 117 5.55 10.96 -16.56
CA SER A 117 6.00 11.15 -15.19
C SER A 117 6.23 9.80 -14.52
N LEU A 118 7.48 9.53 -14.10
CA LEU A 118 7.82 8.30 -13.39
C LEU A 118 7.04 8.13 -12.08
N ILE A 119 6.74 9.24 -11.39
CA ILE A 119 5.98 9.21 -10.12
C ILE A 119 4.52 8.82 -10.40
N LEU A 120 3.93 9.31 -11.49
CA LEU A 120 2.57 8.94 -11.91
C LEU A 120 2.48 7.45 -12.25
N GLU A 121 3.36 6.95 -13.11
CA GLU A 121 3.31 5.57 -13.59
C GLU A 121 3.57 4.56 -12.47
N ARG A 122 4.46 4.89 -11.52
CA ARG A 122 4.64 4.11 -10.28
C ARG A 122 3.36 4.06 -9.45
N ALA A 123 2.73 5.21 -9.19
CA ALA A 123 1.48 5.25 -8.44
C ALA A 123 0.35 4.48 -9.15
N GLN A 124 0.32 4.49 -10.49
CA GLN A 124 -0.62 3.68 -11.27
C GLN A 124 -0.32 2.18 -11.15
N ALA A 125 0.95 1.77 -11.15
CA ALA A 125 1.36 0.38 -10.96
C ALA A 125 1.02 -0.14 -9.55
N GLU A 126 1.29 0.66 -8.53
CA GLU A 126 0.91 0.38 -7.13
C GLU A 126 -0.62 0.26 -7.00
N THR A 127 -1.37 1.19 -7.61
CA THR A 127 -2.83 1.14 -7.64
C THR A 127 -3.34 -0.12 -8.34
N ALA A 128 -2.76 -0.46 -9.49
CA ALA A 128 -3.11 -1.68 -10.24
C ALA A 128 -2.81 -2.94 -9.41
N MET A 129 -1.74 -2.94 -8.61
CA MET A 129 -1.43 -4.04 -7.69
C MET A 129 -2.52 -4.22 -6.63
N ASP A 130 -2.96 -3.13 -5.98
CA ASP A 130 -4.03 -3.16 -4.97
C ASP A 130 -5.40 -3.54 -5.58
N LEU A 131 -5.64 -3.15 -6.83
CA LEU A 131 -6.82 -3.54 -7.60
C LEU A 131 -6.75 -4.96 -8.17
N GLN A 132 -5.61 -5.64 -8.02
CA GLN A 132 -5.35 -6.97 -8.59
C GLN A 132 -5.43 -6.98 -10.13
N GLU A 133 -5.11 -5.85 -10.75
CA GLU A 133 -5.03 -5.66 -12.20
C GLU A 133 -3.62 -6.05 -12.69
N TRP A 134 -3.28 -7.33 -12.46
CA TRP A 134 -1.91 -7.86 -12.57
C TRP A 134 -1.24 -7.57 -13.91
N ARG A 135 -1.98 -7.70 -15.02
CA ARG A 135 -1.43 -7.40 -16.35
C ARG A 135 -0.99 -5.95 -16.50
N GLN A 136 -1.75 -5.01 -15.94
CA GLN A 136 -1.43 -3.59 -16.00
C GLN A 136 -0.25 -3.26 -15.07
N MET A 137 -0.25 -3.83 -13.86
CA MET A 137 0.86 -3.71 -12.90
C MET A 137 2.18 -4.18 -13.53
N GLU A 138 2.20 -5.33 -14.21
CA GLU A 138 3.40 -5.86 -14.87
C GLU A 138 3.92 -4.92 -15.96
N LEU A 139 3.04 -4.45 -16.87
CA LEU A 139 3.43 -3.56 -17.96
C LEU A 139 3.97 -2.21 -17.48
N LEU A 140 3.34 -1.62 -16.46
CA LEU A 140 3.79 -0.35 -15.88
C LEU A 140 5.10 -0.51 -15.13
N THR A 141 5.26 -1.60 -14.37
CA THR A 141 6.50 -1.87 -13.62
C THR A 141 7.67 -2.12 -14.58
N ASP A 142 7.45 -2.85 -15.67
CA ASP A 142 8.47 -3.05 -16.72
C ASP A 142 8.94 -1.73 -17.34
N ASP A 143 8.01 -0.82 -17.67
CA ASP A 143 8.36 0.48 -18.26
C ASP A 143 9.13 1.38 -17.29
N VAL A 144 8.67 1.49 -16.04
CA VAL A 144 9.34 2.27 -14.99
C VAL A 144 10.76 1.74 -14.76
N ILE A 145 10.93 0.43 -14.59
CA ILE A 145 12.26 -0.18 -14.36
C ILE A 145 13.18 -0.02 -15.56
N ALA A 146 12.64 -0.10 -16.79
CA ALA A 146 13.44 0.11 -17.99
C ALA A 146 13.98 1.55 -18.10
N ARG A 147 13.25 2.55 -17.56
CA ARG A 147 13.62 3.97 -17.64
C ARG A 147 14.39 4.49 -16.42
N SER A 148 14.19 3.91 -15.24
CA SER A 148 14.84 4.33 -13.99
C SER A 148 15.27 3.15 -13.12
N PRO A 149 16.23 2.33 -13.56
CA PRO A 149 16.66 1.13 -12.83
C PRO A 149 17.36 1.44 -11.49
N GLU A 150 17.98 2.62 -11.36
CA GLU A 150 18.65 3.09 -10.15
C GLU A 150 17.73 3.80 -9.14
N ASP A 151 16.49 4.13 -9.53
CA ASP A 151 15.54 4.82 -8.67
C ASP A 151 15.02 3.89 -7.57
N VAL A 152 15.26 4.27 -6.31
CA VAL A 152 14.92 3.45 -5.13
C VAL A 152 13.44 3.08 -5.08
N PRO A 153 12.47 4.01 -5.23
CA PRO A 153 11.07 3.60 -5.21
C PRO A 153 10.64 2.79 -6.43
N SER A 154 11.31 2.90 -7.58
CA SER A 154 11.13 1.95 -8.70
C SER A 154 11.57 0.53 -8.31
N GLN A 155 12.73 0.39 -7.65
CA GLN A 155 13.21 -0.90 -7.15
C GLN A 155 12.29 -1.50 -6.08
N GLU A 156 11.68 -0.68 -5.24
CA GLU A 156 10.71 -1.12 -4.24
C GLU A 156 9.44 -1.67 -4.90
N LEU A 157 8.90 -1.00 -5.92
CA LEU A 157 7.79 -1.51 -6.73
C LEU A 157 8.14 -2.87 -7.37
N GLU A 158 9.35 -2.98 -7.94
CA GLU A 158 9.85 -4.25 -8.48
C GLU A 158 9.98 -5.35 -7.43
N ARG A 159 10.39 -5.00 -6.21
CA ARG A 159 10.45 -5.94 -5.09
C ARG A 159 9.06 -6.45 -4.73
N GLN A 160 8.04 -5.58 -4.69
CA GLN A 160 6.65 -5.97 -4.42
C GLN A 160 6.10 -6.89 -5.52
N ARG A 161 6.39 -6.57 -6.79
CA ARG A 161 6.08 -7.45 -7.93
C ARG A 161 6.73 -8.81 -7.80
N LYS A 162 8.01 -8.87 -7.42
CA LYS A 162 8.71 -10.14 -7.17
C LYS A 162 8.05 -10.94 -6.06
N VAL A 163 7.63 -10.30 -4.97
CA VAL A 163 6.90 -10.96 -3.88
C VAL A 163 5.58 -11.54 -4.40
N HIS A 164 4.85 -10.81 -5.24
CA HIS A 164 3.67 -11.37 -5.92
C HIS A 164 4.05 -12.63 -6.72
N ASN A 165 5.16 -12.61 -7.45
CA ASN A 165 5.61 -13.71 -8.29
C ASN A 165 6.36 -14.85 -7.55
N MET A 166 6.26 -14.92 -6.23
CA MET A 166 6.87 -15.99 -5.41
C MET A 166 5.90 -17.14 -5.08
N TYR A 167 6.49 -18.29 -4.72
CA TYR A 167 5.78 -19.37 -4.05
C TYR A 167 5.33 -18.93 -2.65
N GLU A 168 4.11 -19.32 -2.26
CA GLU A 168 3.58 -19.02 -0.92
C GLU A 168 3.24 -20.31 -0.17
N LEU A 169 3.82 -20.48 1.03
CA LEU A 169 3.53 -21.61 1.92
C LEU A 169 2.77 -21.11 3.15
N ARG A 170 1.55 -21.60 3.36
CA ARG A 170 0.73 -21.34 4.56
C ARG A 170 0.58 -22.60 5.37
N ILE A 171 0.85 -22.52 6.68
CA ILE A 171 0.65 -23.61 7.62
C ILE A 171 -0.31 -23.13 8.70
N SER A 172 -1.44 -23.82 8.86
CA SER A 172 -2.43 -23.53 9.90
C SER A 172 -2.60 -24.73 10.81
N SER A 173 -2.94 -24.49 12.08
CA SER A 173 -3.27 -25.56 13.02
C SER A 173 -4.53 -25.19 13.79
N ASN A 174 -5.44 -26.15 13.94
CA ASN A 174 -6.69 -25.98 14.65
C ASN A 174 -6.84 -27.00 15.79
N ARG A 175 -7.54 -26.60 16.85
CA ARG A 175 -7.89 -27.45 17.99
C ARG A 175 -9.37 -27.29 18.25
N THR A 176 -10.13 -28.39 18.16
CA THR A 176 -11.54 -28.39 18.51
C THR A 176 -11.72 -29.07 19.85
N LEU A 177 -12.30 -28.35 20.80
CA LEU A 177 -12.68 -28.86 22.12
C LEU A 177 -14.20 -28.98 22.14
N SER A 178 -14.73 -30.20 22.04
CA SER A 178 -16.16 -30.45 22.23
C SER A 178 -16.40 -31.02 23.63
N SER A 179 -17.09 -30.28 24.51
CA SER A 179 -17.46 -30.73 25.85
C SER A 179 -18.94 -31.13 25.91
N ASN A 180 -19.26 -32.40 25.62
CA ASN A 180 -20.62 -32.93 25.82
C ASN A 180 -20.69 -34.13 26.79
N SER A 181 -19.67 -34.37 27.63
CA SER A 181 -19.80 -35.23 28.81
C SER A 181 -18.56 -35.21 29.73
N PRO A 182 -18.69 -35.45 31.05
CA PRO A 182 -17.59 -35.33 32.02
C PRO A 182 -16.53 -36.45 31.96
N VAL A 183 -16.73 -37.48 31.14
CA VAL A 183 -15.91 -38.73 31.16
C VAL A 183 -15.11 -38.99 29.88
N SER A 184 -15.31 -38.24 28.80
CA SER A 184 -14.43 -38.34 27.63
C SER A 184 -14.42 -37.04 26.82
N GLY A 185 -13.39 -36.21 26.99
CA GLY A 185 -13.16 -35.06 26.13
C GLY A 185 -12.52 -35.50 24.82
N ASN A 186 -13.25 -35.41 23.70
CA ASN A 186 -12.64 -35.56 22.38
C ASN A 186 -11.73 -34.36 22.11
N LYS A 187 -10.43 -34.62 21.98
CA LYS A 187 -9.43 -33.63 21.55
C LYS A 187 -9.13 -33.91 20.07
N ASP A 188 -9.73 -33.11 19.20
CA ASP A 188 -9.44 -33.15 17.76
C ASP A 188 -8.41 -32.05 17.45
N TYR A 189 -7.29 -32.44 16.83
CA TYR A 189 -6.22 -31.55 16.37
C TYR A 189 -6.07 -31.68 14.86
N GLY A 190 -6.07 -30.57 14.14
CA GLY A 190 -5.83 -30.54 12.71
C GLY A 190 -4.63 -29.66 12.36
N VAL A 191 -3.85 -30.10 11.38
CA VAL A 191 -2.83 -29.30 10.71
C VAL A 191 -3.20 -29.24 9.23
N GLU A 192 -3.17 -28.05 8.66
CA GLU A 192 -3.36 -27.82 7.23
C GLU A 192 -2.12 -27.10 6.69
N THR A 193 -1.67 -27.55 5.52
CA THR A 193 -0.55 -26.96 4.79
C THR A 193 -1.01 -26.67 3.38
N LEU A 194 -0.89 -25.41 2.95
CA LEU A 194 -1.23 -24.93 1.62
C LEU A 194 0.04 -24.39 0.95
N LEU A 195 0.32 -24.83 -0.28
CA LEU A 195 1.41 -24.31 -1.10
C LEU A 195 0.83 -23.75 -2.39
N TYR A 196 1.15 -22.50 -2.70
CA TYR A 196 0.78 -21.81 -3.93
C TYR A 196 2.00 -21.65 -4.84
N SER A 197 1.82 -21.88 -6.14
CA SER A 197 2.81 -21.54 -7.16
C SER A 197 2.87 -20.02 -7.42
N PRO A 198 3.91 -19.55 -8.12
CA PRO A 198 3.85 -18.29 -8.86
C PRO A 198 2.62 -18.25 -9.79
N PRO A 199 2.12 -17.06 -10.13
CA PRO A 199 1.00 -16.90 -11.05
C PRO A 199 1.37 -17.36 -12.46
N ILE A 200 0.38 -17.90 -13.15
CA ILE A 200 0.39 -18.39 -14.53
C ILE A 200 -0.67 -17.57 -15.26
N ALA A 201 -0.32 -17.02 -16.42
CA ALA A 201 -1.18 -16.10 -17.17
C ALA A 201 -1.70 -14.95 -16.28
N ASP A 202 -0.77 -14.25 -15.63
CA ASP A 202 -0.95 -13.06 -14.77
C ASP A 202 -1.70 -13.29 -13.45
N ASN A 203 -2.70 -14.18 -13.37
CA ASN A 203 -3.54 -14.34 -12.18
C ASN A 203 -3.75 -15.77 -11.67
N TRP A 204 -3.49 -16.85 -12.43
CA TRP A 204 -3.84 -18.21 -11.98
C TRP A 204 -2.71 -18.90 -11.22
N ARG A 205 -2.98 -19.51 -10.06
CA ARG A 205 -1.99 -20.26 -9.27
C ARG A 205 -2.40 -21.71 -9.08
N VAL A 206 -1.41 -22.60 -9.10
CA VAL A 206 -1.57 -23.98 -8.64
C VAL A 206 -1.53 -23.99 -7.13
N LEU A 207 -2.55 -24.58 -6.51
CA LEU A 207 -2.66 -24.85 -5.08
C LEU A 207 -2.38 -26.33 -4.81
N VAL A 208 -1.55 -26.63 -3.81
CA VAL A 208 -1.47 -27.95 -3.18
C VAL A 208 -1.86 -27.82 -1.72
N ALA A 209 -2.92 -28.52 -1.31
CA ALA A 209 -3.39 -28.56 0.07
C ALA A 209 -3.15 -29.94 0.68
N ALA A 210 -2.65 -30.00 1.92
CA ALA A 210 -2.52 -31.22 2.70
C ALA A 210 -3.07 -31.01 4.10
N THR A 211 -4.09 -31.79 4.47
CA THR A 211 -4.71 -31.72 5.80
C THR A 211 -4.47 -33.01 6.57
N THR A 212 -4.09 -32.89 7.84
CA THR A 212 -3.93 -34.01 8.77
C THR A 212 -4.77 -33.77 10.01
N THR A 213 -5.71 -34.66 10.31
CA THR A 213 -6.51 -34.61 11.54
C THR A 213 -6.12 -35.76 12.48
N MET A 214 -5.99 -35.47 13.77
CA MET A 214 -5.79 -36.43 14.84
C MET A 214 -6.99 -36.36 15.76
N ARG A 215 -7.59 -37.52 16.10
CA ARG A 215 -8.68 -37.62 17.08
C ARG A 215 -8.22 -38.45 18.28
N ASN A 216 -8.42 -37.95 19.50
CA ASN A 216 -8.07 -38.66 20.73
C ASN A 216 -6.62 -39.17 20.77
N LEU A 217 -5.68 -38.35 20.26
CA LEU A 217 -4.25 -38.69 20.18
C LEU A 217 -3.93 -39.96 19.37
N LYS A 218 -4.92 -40.54 18.67
CA LYS A 218 -4.76 -41.59 17.67
C LYS A 218 -4.83 -40.94 16.28
N LYS A 219 -3.88 -41.29 15.40
CA LYS A 219 -3.91 -40.86 13.99
C LYS A 219 -5.14 -41.49 13.33
N VAL A 220 -6.18 -40.69 13.09
CA VAL A 220 -7.23 -41.02 12.11
C VAL A 220 -6.74 -40.42 10.80
N LYS A 221 -5.91 -41.18 10.08
CA LYS A 221 -5.16 -40.69 8.92
C LYS A 221 -6.09 -40.53 7.71
N ALA A 222 -6.82 -39.42 7.63
CA ALA A 222 -7.36 -38.93 6.36
C ALA A 222 -6.42 -37.82 5.88
N SER A 223 -5.38 -38.21 5.13
CA SER A 223 -4.55 -37.25 4.40
C SER A 223 -5.20 -36.99 3.05
N THR A 224 -5.94 -35.89 2.95
CA THR A 224 -6.49 -35.43 1.68
C THR A 224 -5.46 -34.50 1.06
N VAL A 225 -5.01 -34.83 -0.15
CA VAL A 225 -4.22 -33.92 -0.99
C VAL A 225 -5.15 -33.38 -2.07
N LEU A 226 -5.31 -32.07 -2.13
CA LEU A 226 -6.10 -31.40 -3.17
C LEU A 226 -5.17 -30.53 -4.02
N CYS A 227 -5.23 -30.73 -5.34
CA CYS A 227 -4.62 -29.84 -6.31
C CYS A 227 -5.72 -29.06 -7.03
N ALA A 228 -5.60 -27.73 -7.09
CA ALA A 228 -6.57 -26.87 -7.75
C ALA A 228 -5.88 -25.69 -8.45
N LEU A 229 -6.57 -25.07 -9.41
CA LEU A 229 -6.18 -23.80 -10.01
C LEU A 229 -7.02 -22.69 -9.36
N VAL A 230 -6.39 -21.66 -8.83
CA VAL A 230 -7.03 -20.58 -8.05
C VAL A 230 -6.60 -19.22 -8.59
N GLU A 231 -7.51 -18.25 -8.63
CA GLU A 231 -7.21 -16.89 -9.03
C GLU A 231 -6.51 -16.10 -7.91
N SER A 232 -5.45 -15.36 -8.26
CA SER A 232 -4.64 -14.54 -7.35
C SER A 232 -5.45 -13.35 -6.90
N GLY A 233 -5.75 -13.30 -5.60
CA GLY A 233 -6.51 -12.20 -5.00
C GLY A 233 -7.88 -12.60 -4.43
N LEU A 234 -8.41 -13.75 -4.85
CA LEU A 234 -9.49 -14.42 -4.13
C LEU A 234 -8.90 -15.09 -2.88
N HIS A 235 -8.86 -14.37 -1.76
CA HIS A 235 -8.88 -15.05 -0.47
C HIS A 235 -10.10 -15.98 -0.52
N VAL A 236 -9.85 -17.29 -0.42
CA VAL A 236 -10.88 -18.32 -0.42
C VAL A 236 -11.82 -18.07 0.76
N MET A 237 -12.82 -17.23 0.52
CA MET A 237 -14.05 -17.17 1.27
C MET A 237 -14.74 -18.50 1.04
N SER A 238 -15.13 -19.12 2.15
CA SER A 238 -15.83 -20.40 2.25
C SER A 238 -14.92 -21.63 2.26
N GLY A 239 -14.84 -22.22 3.46
CA GLY A 239 -14.43 -23.60 3.63
C GLY A 239 -15.21 -24.48 2.66
N LEU A 240 -14.47 -25.05 1.71
CA LEU A 240 -14.96 -26.15 0.88
C LEU A 240 -15.13 -27.37 1.79
N ARG A 241 -16.28 -27.46 2.49
CA ARG A 241 -16.76 -28.73 3.02
C ARG A 241 -17.15 -29.58 1.82
N LEU A 242 -16.21 -30.38 1.34
CA LEU A 242 -16.54 -31.57 0.57
C LEU A 242 -17.38 -32.47 1.49
N LYS A 243 -18.64 -32.70 1.09
CA LYS A 243 -19.50 -33.74 1.67
C LYS A 243 -18.97 -35.11 1.28
#